data_AF-A0A3S1PWV7-F1
#
_entry.id   AF-A0A3S1PWV7-F1
#
_cell.length_a   1.000
_cell.length_b   1.000
_cell.length_c   1.000
_cell.angle_alpha   90.00
_cell.angle_beta   90.00
_cell.angle_gamma   90.00
#
_symmetry.space_group_name_H-M   'P 1'
#
loop_
_entity.id
_entity.type
_entity.pdbx_description
1 polymer ?
#
loop_
_entity_poly.entity_id
_entity_poly.type
_entity_poly.pdbx_seq_one_letter_code
_entity_poly.pdbx_strand_id
1 'polypeptide(L)' 'MSETRKLAAILAADVVGYSRLAGLDEDRTLARLRALRSDLVDPTIAVHIGRVVKRTGDGALVEFRSVVD' A
#
# COMPACT_ATOMS: atom_id res chain seq x y z
N MET A 1 -4.58 -8.75 -27.19
CA MET A 1 -4.52 -9.21 -25.79
C MET A 1 -5.95 -9.42 -25.32
N SER A 2 -6.31 -10.65 -24.93
CA SER A 2 -7.64 -10.90 -24.36
C SER A 2 -7.69 -10.26 -22.97
N GLU A 3 -8.60 -9.31 -22.75
CA GLU A 3 -8.85 -8.75 -21.42
C GLU A 3 -9.47 -9.81 -20.53
N THR A 4 -8.71 -10.31 -19.56
CA THR A 4 -9.21 -11.25 -18.57
C THR A 4 -9.97 -10.47 -17.48
N ARG A 5 -11.29 -10.60 -17.47
CA ARG A 5 -12.15 -10.01 -16.43
C ARG A 5 -12.23 -10.93 -15.22
N LYS A 6 -12.13 -10.36 -14.02
CA LYS A 6 -12.28 -11.08 -12.76
C LYS A 6 -12.93 -10.17 -11.71
N LEU A 7 -13.56 -10.78 -10.72
CA LEU A 7 -13.88 -10.10 -9.47
C LEU A 7 -12.62 -10.05 -8.60
N ALA A 8 -12.41 -8.95 -7.91
CA ALA A 8 -11.27 -8.74 -7.02
C ALA A 8 -11.66 -7.78 -5.89
N ALA A 9 -11.04 -7.96 -4.72
CA ALA A 9 -11.13 -7.02 -3.61
C ALA A 9 -9.97 -6.01 -3.72
N ILE A 10 -10.28 -4.73 -3.69
CA ILE A 10 -9.30 -3.65 -3.86
C ILE A 10 -9.17 -2.85 -2.57
N LEU A 11 -7.96 -2.76 -2.05
CA LEU A 11 -7.59 -1.89 -0.93
C LEU A 11 -6.88 -0.65 -1.48
N ALA A 12 -7.41 0.53 -1.15
CA ALA A 12 -6.73 1.80 -1.29
C ALA A 12 -6.37 2.33 0.10
N ALA A 13 -5.10 2.61 0.34
CA ALA A 13 -4.59 3.09 1.63
C ALA A 13 -3.68 4.31 1.44
N ASP A 14 -3.68 5.23 2.39
CA ASP A 14 -2.90 6.46 2.33
C ASP A 14 -2.48 6.97 3.72
N VAL A 15 -1.46 7.83 3.80
CA VAL A 15 -0.97 8.37 5.07
C VAL A 15 -1.63 9.71 5.40
N VAL A 16 -2.45 9.72 6.45
CA VAL A 16 -3.11 10.94 6.89
C VAL A 16 -2.10 12.01 7.29
N GLY A 17 -2.20 13.17 6.65
CA GLY A 17 -1.36 14.34 6.94
C GLY A 17 0.08 14.21 6.47
N TYR A 18 0.38 13.32 5.52
CA TYR A 18 1.73 13.14 4.98
C TYR A 18 2.40 14.44 4.55
N SER A 19 1.72 15.30 3.78
CA SER A 19 2.29 16.58 3.33
C SER A 19 2.74 17.48 4.48
N ARG A 20 1.98 17.51 5.58
CA ARG A 20 2.35 18.28 6.78
C ARG A 20 3.55 17.65 7.49
N LEU A 21 3.59 16.33 7.60
CA LEU A 21 4.70 15.61 8.25
C LEU A 21 6.00 15.75 7.45
N ALA A 22 5.94 15.55 6.13
CA ALA A 22 7.07 15.72 5.23
C ALA A 22 7.53 17.19 5.18
N GLY A 23 6.60 18.15 5.23
CA GLY A 23 6.95 19.57 5.30
C GLY A 23 7.67 19.98 6.60
N LEU A 24 7.50 19.23 7.69
CA LEU A 24 8.24 19.45 8.94
C LEU A 24 9.60 18.76 8.92
N ASP A 25 9.66 17.53 8.40
CA ASP A 25 10.86 16.71 8.30
C ASP A 25 10.65 15.60 7.26
N GLU A 26 11.16 15.83 6.05
CA GLU A 26 10.95 14.93 4.90
C GLU A 26 11.70 13.61 5.08
N ASP A 27 13.00 13.66 5.41
CA ASP A 27 13.86 12.48 5.53
C ASP A 27 13.35 11.53 6.61
N ARG A 28 12.97 12.07 7.77
CA ARG A 28 12.43 11.26 8.87
C ARG A 28 11.07 10.66 8.53
N THR A 29 10.21 11.42 7.85
CA THR A 29 8.89 10.94 7.42
C THR A 29 9.04 9.81 6.41
N LEU A 30 9.93 9.97 5.43
CA LEU A 30 10.20 8.96 4.42
C LEU A 30 10.84 7.70 5.03
N ALA A 31 11.81 7.86 5.95
CA ALA A 31 12.43 6.73 6.65
C ALA A 31 11.40 5.91 7.45
N ARG A 32 10.49 6.59 8.17
CA ARG A 32 9.40 5.93 8.90
C ARG A 32 8.42 5.22 7.98
N LEU A 33 8.03 5.86 6.88
CA LEU A 33 7.14 5.24 5.90
C LEU A 33 7.77 3.99 5.27
N ARG A 34 9.07 4.02 4.97
CA ARG A 34 9.82 2.87 4.46
C ARG A 34 9.85 1.72 5.46
N ALA A 35 10.18 2.00 6.73
CA ALA A 35 10.18 1.01 7.80
C ALA A 35 8.80 0.39 8.01
N LEU A 36 7.74 1.21 8.09
CA LEU A 36 6.36 0.70 8.22
C LEU A 36 5.99 -0.20 7.03
N ARG A 37 6.42 0.16 5.83
CA ARG A 37 6.20 -0.66 4.62
C ARG A 37 6.92 -1.99 4.69
N SER A 38 8.23 -2.00 4.99
CA SER A 38 9.03 -3.23 5.03
C SER A 38 8.67 -4.16 6.18
N ASP A 39 8.37 -3.58 7.34
CA ASP A 39 8.31 -4.34 8.59
C ASP A 39 6.89 -4.80 8.92
N LEU A 40 5.88 -4.11 8.39
CA LEU A 40 4.48 -4.39 8.70
C LEU A 40 3.60 -4.54 7.45
N VAL A 41 3.54 -3.53 6.59
CA VAL A 41 2.53 -3.48 5.51
C VAL A 41 2.77 -4.55 4.45
N ASP A 42 3.97 -4.61 3.86
CA ASP A 42 4.27 -5.58 2.81
C ASP A 42 4.21 -7.03 3.34
N PRO A 43 4.73 -7.35 4.54
CA PRO A 43 4.54 -8.68 5.15
C PRO A 43 3.07 -9.04 5.36
N THR A 44 2.25 -8.10 5.87
CA THR A 44 0.81 -8.35 6.10
C THR A 44 0.09 -8.61 4.78
N ILE A 45 0.37 -7.82 3.74
CA ILE A 45 -0.18 -8.04 2.40
C ILE A 45 0.21 -9.44 1.89
N ALA A 46 1.46 -9.86 2.08
CA ALA A 46 1.93 -11.17 1.64
C ALA A 46 1.26 -12.33 2.37
N VAL A 47 1.02 -12.21 3.69
CA VAL A 47 0.28 -13.21 4.48
C VAL A 47 -1.11 -13.46 3.92
N HIS A 48 -1.78 -12.39 3.47
CA HIS A 48 -3.12 -12.43 2.86
C HIS A 48 -3.09 -12.63 1.34
N ILE A 49 -1.95 -13.04 0.76
CA ILE A 49 -1.79 -13.33 -0.68
C ILE A 49 -2.23 -12.12 -1.55
N GLY A 50 -2.06 -10.91 -1.01
CA GLY A 50 -2.34 -9.67 -1.70
C GLY A 50 -1.23 -9.31 -2.69
N ARG A 51 -1.60 -8.55 -3.71
CA ARG A 51 -0.68 -8.04 -4.73
C ARG A 51 -0.72 -6.52 -4.75
N VAL A 52 0.42 -5.89 -4.51
CA VAL A 52 0.56 -4.44 -4.70
C VAL A 52 0.47 -4.13 -6.20
N VAL A 53 -0.60 -3.44 -6.59
CA VAL A 53 -0.82 -3.01 -7.98
C VAL A 53 0.00 -1.78 -8.29
N LYS A 54 0.00 -0.81 -7.37
CA LYS A 54 0.72 0.45 -7.54
C LYS A 54 1.05 1.06 -6.18
N ARG A 55 2.18 1.77 -6.12
CA ARG A 55 2.49 2.73 -5.05
C ARG A 55 2.55 4.13 -5.64
N THR A 56 1.92 5.10 -5.00
CA THR A 56 1.92 6.51 -5.45
C THR A 56 2.22 7.38 -4.25
N GLY A 57 3.48 7.81 -4.10
CA GLY A 57 3.92 8.57 -2.92
C GLY A 57 3.78 7.76 -1.64
N ASP A 58 2.98 8.27 -0.72
CA ASP A 58 2.56 7.65 0.53
C ASP A 58 1.41 6.64 0.38
N GLY A 59 0.63 6.78 -0.69
CA GLY A 59 -0.49 5.89 -1.01
C GLY A 59 -0.10 4.53 -1.62
N ALA A 60 -0.99 3.56 -1.44
CA ALA A 60 -0.88 2.21 -1.99
C ALA A 60 -2.23 1.71 -2.53
N LEU A 61 -2.16 0.96 -3.64
CA LEU A 61 -3.27 0.21 -4.19
C LEU A 61 -2.92 -1.28 -4.22
N VAL A 62 -3.72 -2.09 -3.55
CA VAL A 62 -3.48 -3.53 -3.36
C VAL A 62 -4.71 -4.30 -3.83
N GLU A 63 -4.47 -5.41 -4.52
CA GLU A 63 -5.48 -6.32 -5.01
C GLU A 63 -5.42 -7.64 -4.22
N PHE A 64 -6.58 -8.11 -3.79
CA PHE A 64 -6.80 -9.43 -3.19
C PHE A 64 -7.80 -10.23 -4.04
N ARG A 65 -7.76 -11.55 -3.93
CA ARG A 65 -8.68 -12.43 -4.65
C ARG A 65 -10.11 -12.36 -4.10
N SER A 66 -10.24 -12.19 -2.79
CA SER A 66 -11.52 -12.10 -2.08
C SER A 66 -11.41 -11.14 -0.89
N VAL A 67 -12.55 -10.77 -0.31
CA VAL A 67 -12.64 -9.95 0.93
C VAL A 67 -12.41 -10.76 2.21
N VAL A 68 -12.36 -12.09 2.10
CA VAL A 68 -12.18 -13.03 3.23
C VAL A 68 -10.81 -13.73 3.21
N ASP A 69 -9.96 -13.42 2.22
CA ASP A 69 -8.57 -13.88 2.14
C ASP A 69 -7.67 -12.93 2.93
#